data_AF-A0A944PSW6-F1
#
_entry.id   AF-A0A944PSW6-F1
#
_cell.length_a   1.000
_cell.length_b   1.000
_cell.length_c   1.000
_cell.angle_alpha   90.00
_cell.angle_beta   90.00
_cell.angle_gamma   90.00
#
_symmetry.space_group_name_H-M   'P 1'
#
loop_
_entity.id
_entity.type
_entity.pdbx_description
1 polymer ?
#
loop_
_entity_poly.entity_id
_entity_poly.type
_entity_poly.pdbx_seq_one_letter_code
_entity_poly.pdbx_strand_id
1 'polypeptide(L)'
;MTPVEYVYRVDAPAGSAGWHPLGPRYRGAITTATQPEDAEFVAAVVVRDLATEWDHEGSGVHHVRICVWRDAEGMGPEDAECTVEVQPDLDTLPGA
;
A
#
# COMPACT_ATOMS: atom_id res chain seq x y z
N MET A 1 -26.74 -4.65 0.23
CA MET A 1 -25.35 -4.91 0.67
C MET A 1 -24.90 -3.67 1.43
N THR A 2 -24.22 -3.84 2.56
CA THR A 2 -23.66 -2.73 3.33
C THR A 2 -22.29 -2.39 2.77
N PRO A 3 -22.00 -1.10 2.50
CA PRO A 3 -20.65 -0.70 2.12
C PRO A 3 -19.66 -1.05 3.23
N VAL A 4 -18.45 -1.45 2.84
CA VAL A 4 -17.34 -1.75 3.75
C VAL A 4 -16.27 -0.69 3.55
N GLU A 5 -15.78 -0.12 4.64
CA GLU A 5 -14.66 0.81 4.60
C GLU A 5 -13.36 0.05 4.87
N TYR A 6 -12.36 0.30 4.03
CA TYR A 6 -11.02 -0.21 4.21
C TYR A 6 -10.06 0.94 4.44
N VAL A 7 -9.32 0.89 5.54
CA VAL A 7 -8.28 1.86 5.86
C VAL A 7 -6.95 1.32 5.37
N TYR A 8 -6.15 2.15 4.71
CA TYR A 8 -4.82 1.78 4.23
C TYR A 8 -3.73 2.70 4.78
N ARG A 9 -2.53 2.14 4.91
CA ARG A 9 -1.29 2.87 5.22
C ARG A 9 -0.15 2.32 4.40
N VAL A 10 0.66 3.21 3.85
CA VAL A 10 1.90 2.86 3.15
C VAL A 10 3.09 3.09 4.09
N ASP A 11 3.90 2.05 4.23
CA ASP A 11 5.15 2.05 4.98
C ASP A 11 6.34 1.98 4.01
N ALA A 12 7.47 2.55 4.42
CA ALA A 12 8.75 2.46 3.75
C ALA A 12 9.77 1.68 4.60
N PRO A 13 10.75 1.01 3.97
CA PRO A 13 11.78 0.30 4.69
C PRO A 13 12.68 1.28 5.45
N ALA A 14 12.97 0.92 6.70
CA ALA A 14 13.78 1.68 7.67
C ALA A 14 15.13 1.00 7.96
N GLY A 15 15.57 0.08 7.09
CA GLY A 15 16.73 -0.79 7.35
C GLY A 15 16.50 -1.70 8.57
N SER A 16 17.43 -1.68 9.54
CA SER A 16 17.33 -2.51 10.75
C SER A 16 16.20 -2.12 11.69
N ALA A 17 15.62 -0.92 11.55
CA ALA A 17 14.43 -0.51 12.28
C ALA A 17 13.11 -1.10 11.70
N GLY A 18 13.20 -1.88 10.61
CA GLY A 18 12.06 -2.53 9.99
C GLY A 18 11.33 -1.61 9.03
N TRP A 19 10.11 -1.23 9.37
CA TRP A 19 9.21 -0.45 8.52
C TRP A 19 8.68 0.76 9.27
N HIS A 20 8.52 1.88 8.58
CA HIS A 20 7.91 3.08 9.15
C HIS A 20 6.86 3.67 8.21
N PRO A 21 5.81 4.34 8.72
CA PRO A 21 4.86 5.04 7.86
C PRO A 21 5.57 6.05 6.95
N LEU A 22 5.29 6.00 5.65
CA LEU A 22 5.94 6.86 4.64
C LEU A 22 5.51 8.33 4.81
N GLY A 23 4.29 8.57 5.28
CA GLY A 23 3.81 9.89 5.69
C GLY A 23 2.28 10.00 5.71
N PRO A 24 1.72 11.08 6.26
CA PRO A 24 0.26 11.25 6.37
C PRO A 24 -0.49 11.24 5.05
N ARG A 25 0.17 11.63 3.95
CA ARG A 25 -0.40 11.62 2.59
C ARG A 25 -0.63 10.23 2.01
N TYR A 26 0.06 9.23 2.56
CA TYR A 26 -0.01 7.83 2.10
C TYR A 26 -0.80 6.97 3.08
N ARG A 27 -1.87 7.56 3.63
CA ARG A 27 -2.79 6.94 4.55
C ARG A 27 -4.19 7.45 4.22
N GLY A 28 -5.18 6.57 4.18
CA GLY A 28 -6.54 6.94 3.79
C GLY A 28 -7.54 5.82 3.97
N ALA A 29 -8.75 6.04 3.47
CA ALA A 29 -9.82 5.05 3.49
C ALA A 29 -10.47 4.93 2.10
N ILE A 30 -10.86 3.72 1.73
CA ILE A 30 -11.59 3.39 0.50
C ILE A 30 -12.87 2.67 0.89
N THR A 31 -14.01 3.24 0.50
CA THR A 31 -15.31 2.59 0.68
C THR A 31 -15.61 1.71 -0.53
N THR A 32 -15.85 0.42 -0.28
CA THR A 32 -16.26 -0.56 -1.29
C THR A 32 -17.75 -0.86 -1.12
N ALA A 33 -18.49 -0.90 -2.22
CA ALA A 33 -19.94 -1.09 -2.18
C ALA A 33 -20.37 -2.51 -2.60
N THR A 34 -19.46 -3.27 -3.22
CA THR A 34 -19.80 -4.55 -3.85
C THR A 34 -18.73 -5.61 -3.61
N GLN A 35 -19.17 -6.86 -3.36
CA GLN A 35 -18.27 -7.99 -3.51
C GLN A 35 -17.96 -8.16 -5.01
N PRO A 36 -16.71 -8.48 -5.40
CA PRO A 36 -15.60 -8.96 -4.56
C PRO A 36 -14.56 -7.88 -4.20
N GLU A 37 -14.92 -6.60 -4.08
CA GLU A 37 -13.98 -5.53 -3.72
C GLU A 37 -13.56 -5.67 -2.24
N ASP A 38 -12.58 -6.53 -1.99
CA ASP A 38 -12.03 -6.85 -0.67
C ASP A 38 -10.72 -6.10 -0.39
N ALA A 39 -10.01 -6.49 0.68
CA ALA A 39 -8.74 -5.86 1.05
C ALA A 39 -7.66 -5.98 -0.03
N GLU A 40 -7.67 -7.07 -0.84
CA GLU A 40 -6.73 -7.23 -1.97
C GLU A 40 -7.06 -6.27 -3.10
N PHE A 41 -8.35 -6.10 -3.42
CA PHE A 41 -8.79 -5.09 -4.39
C PHE A 41 -8.36 -3.69 -3.96
N VAL A 42 -8.56 -3.34 -2.70
CA VAL A 42 -8.13 -2.04 -2.14
C VAL A 42 -6.62 -1.89 -2.22
N ALA A 43 -5.85 -2.92 -1.87
CA ALA A 43 -4.40 -2.89 -2.01
C ALA A 43 -3.98 -2.66 -3.48
N ALA A 44 -4.62 -3.32 -4.45
CA ALA A 44 -4.34 -3.16 -5.86
C ALA A 44 -4.64 -1.73 -6.37
N VAL A 45 -5.71 -1.10 -5.88
CA VAL A 45 -6.01 0.32 -6.17
C VAL A 45 -4.88 1.22 -5.65
N VAL A 46 -4.45 1.02 -4.40
CA VAL A 46 -3.37 1.81 -3.80
C VAL A 46 -2.05 1.61 -4.56
N VAL A 47 -1.70 0.37 -4.94
CA VAL A 47 -0.52 0.07 -5.77
C VAL A 47 -0.58 0.84 -7.09
N ARG A 48 -1.73 0.82 -7.77
CA ARG A 48 -1.92 1.51 -9.04
C ARG A 48 -1.76 3.02 -8.92
N ASP A 49 -2.32 3.61 -7.87
CA ASP A 49 -2.25 5.05 -7.64
C ASP A 49 -0.81 5.49 -7.34
N LEU A 50 -0.09 4.72 -6.51
CA LEU A 50 1.34 4.95 -6.25
C LEU A 50 2.19 4.83 -7.52
N ALA A 51 1.96 3.79 -8.32
CA ALA A 51 2.68 3.60 -9.57
C ALA A 51 2.43 4.77 -10.54
N THR A 52 1.20 5.28 -10.60
CA THR A 52 0.84 6.44 -11.42
C THR A 52 1.51 7.72 -10.92
N GLU A 53 1.55 7.93 -9.60
CA GLU A 53 2.24 9.06 -8.96
C GLU A 53 3.74 9.04 -9.29
N TRP A 54 4.40 7.91 -9.08
CA TRP A 54 5.85 7.79 -9.31
C TRP A 54 6.26 7.92 -10.77
N ASP A 55 5.42 7.44 -11.70
CA ASP A 55 5.61 7.67 -13.13
C ASP A 55 5.50 9.16 -13.46
N HIS A 56 4.52 9.85 -12.89
CA HIS A 56 4.35 11.30 -13.06
C HIS A 56 5.51 12.12 -12.49
N GLU A 57 6.06 11.72 -11.34
CA GLU A 57 7.21 12.38 -10.70
C GLU A 57 8.55 12.00 -11.36
N GLY A 58 8.59 10.97 -12.19
CA GLY A 58 9.82 10.43 -12.78
C GLY A 58 10.76 9.79 -11.75
N SER A 59 10.25 9.40 -10.58
CA SER A 59 11.04 8.89 -9.47
C SER A 59 11.34 7.39 -9.55
N GLY A 60 10.66 6.67 -10.45
CA GLY A 60 10.70 5.21 -10.52
C GLY A 60 9.95 4.53 -9.37
N VAL A 61 9.87 3.20 -9.41
CA VAL A 61 9.18 2.39 -8.39
C VAL A 61 9.96 2.42 -7.08
N HIS A 62 9.30 2.76 -5.97
CA HIS A 62 9.90 2.74 -4.63
C HIS A 62 9.59 1.43 -3.90
N HIS A 63 10.49 0.99 -3.03
CA HIS A 63 10.24 -0.14 -2.14
C HIS A 63 9.30 0.32 -1.03
N VAL A 64 8.07 -0.20 -1.02
CA VAL A 64 7.04 0.14 -0.03
C VAL A 64 6.23 -1.09 0.37
N ARG A 65 5.54 -0.98 1.50
CA ARG A 65 4.56 -1.96 1.96
C ARG A 65 3.23 -1.28 2.23
N ILE A 66 2.15 -1.82 1.67
CA ILE A 66 0.78 -1.35 1.82
C ILE A 66 0.07 -2.30 2.77
N CYS A 67 -0.46 -1.77 3.86
CA CYS A 67 -1.25 -2.52 4.83
C CYS A 67 -2.70 -2.04 4.73
N VAL A 68 -3.65 -2.96 4.65
CA VAL A 68 -5.08 -2.68 4.51
C VAL A 68 -5.85 -3.35 5.64
N TRP A 69 -6.57 -2.56 6.42
CA TRP A 69 -7.44 -3.01 7.50
C TRP A 69 -8.89 -2.74 7.15
N ARG A 70 -9.80 -3.55 7.68
CA ARG A 70 -11.24 -3.27 7.62
C ARG A 70 -11.64 -2.32 8.75
N ASP A 71 -12.49 -1.35 8.42
CA ASP A 71 -13.08 -0.32 9.28
C ASP A 71 -12.10 0.67 9.94
N ALA A 72 -11.01 0.21 10.55
CA ALA A 72 -10.04 1.06 11.24
C ALA A 72 -8.63 0.51 11.12
N GLU A 73 -7.63 1.40 11.18
CA GLU A 73 -6.23 0.99 11.21
C GLU A 73 -5.88 0.22 12.50
N GLY A 74 -5.25 -0.94 12.34
CA GLY A 74 -4.73 -1.75 13.45
C GLY A 74 -3.41 -1.24 14.04
N MET A 75 -2.88 -1.95 15.03
CA MET A 75 -1.63 -1.57 15.71
C MET A 75 -0.41 -1.84 14.83
N GLY A 76 -0.50 -2.86 13.97
CA GLY A 76 0.57 -3.27 13.08
C GLY A 76 0.08 -3.97 11.82
N PRO A 77 1.01 -4.31 10.90
CA PRO A 77 0.70 -5.08 9.69
C PRO A 77 0.09 -6.47 10.01
N GLU A 78 0.37 -7.05 11.18
CA GLU A 78 -0.20 -8.32 11.63
C GLU A 78 -1.73 -8.28 11.82
N ASP A 79 -2.30 -7.10 12.04
CA ASP A 79 -3.74 -6.89 12.17
C ASP A 79 -4.42 -6.62 10.82
N ALA A 80 -3.64 -6.45 9.74
CA ALA A 80 -4.16 -6.09 8.42
C ALA A 80 -4.85 -7.29 7.76
N GLU A 81 -5.97 -7.05 7.08
CA GLU A 81 -6.62 -8.08 6.25
C GLU A 81 -5.77 -8.41 5.02
N CYS A 82 -5.01 -7.44 4.51
CA CYS A 82 -4.09 -7.62 3.40
C CYS A 82 -2.82 -6.80 3.63
N THR A 83 -1.68 -7.39 3.28
CA THR A 83 -0.39 -6.69 3.20
C THR A 83 0.26 -7.00 1.86
N VAL A 84 0.59 -5.96 1.10
CA VAL A 84 1.28 -6.07 -0.20
C VAL A 84 2.60 -5.33 -0.12
N GLU A 85 3.69 -6.01 -0.48
CA GLU A 85 5.01 -5.39 -0.63
C GLU A 85 5.28 -5.13 -2.12
N VAL A 86 5.61 -3.89 -2.45
CA VAL A 86 6.01 -3.47 -3.79
C VAL A 86 7.50 -3.20 -3.75
N GLN A 87 8.25 -3.84 -4.64
CA GLN A 87 9.69 -3.66 -4.75
C GLN A 87 10.03 -3.17 -6.15
N PRO A 88 11.05 -2.30 -6.31
CA PRO A 88 11.62 -2.03 -7.62
C PRO A 88 12.18 -3.32 -8.19
N ASP A 89 12.03 -3.49 -9.50
CA ASP A 89 12.73 -4.56 -10.20
C ASP A 89 14.24 -4.23 -10.19
N LEU A 90 15.00 -5.03 -9.45
CA LEU A 90 16.44 -4.87 -9.32
C LEU A 90 17.20 -5.38 -10.56
N ASP A 91 16.56 -6.25 -11.36
CA ASP A 91 17.17 -6.86 -12.55
C ASP A 91 17.14 -5.92 -13.77
N THR A 92 16.38 -4.83 -13.71
CA THR A 92 16.33 -3.78 -14.74
C THR A 92 17.21 -2.56 -14.43
N LEU A 93 17.95 -2.56 -13.32
CA LEU A 93 18.95 -1.52 -13.04
C LEU A 93 20.23 -1.77 -13.87
N PRO A 94 20.70 -0.79 -14.66
CA PRO A 94 21.94 -0.95 -15.42
C PRO A 94 23.13 -1.08 -14.46
N GLY A 95 23.70 -2.28 -14.35
CA GLY A 95 24.94 -2.54 -13.63
C GLY A 95 24.92 -3.65 -12.56
N ALA A 96 23.87 -4.48 -12.49
CA ALA A 96 23.89 -5.73 -11.72
C ALA A 96 24.75 -6.82 -12.38
#